data_AF-A0A6I9NEV1-F1
#
_entry.id   AF-A0A6I9NEV1-F1
#
_cell.length_a   1.000
_cell.length_b   1.000
_cell.length_c   1.000
_cell.angle_alpha   90.00
_cell.angle_beta   90.00
_cell.angle_gamma   90.00
#
_symmetry.space_group_name_H-M   'P 1'
#
loop_
_entity.id
_entity.type
_entity.pdbx_description
1 polymer ?
#
loop_
_entity_poly.entity_id
_entity_poly.type
_entity_poly.pdbx_seq_one_letter_code
_entity_poly.pdbx_strand_id
1 'polypeptide(L)'
;VVHGEVMSFRHSVEKLAEQQQSKYLDLYTILPSEISMQLAEVSLALGAIEDQVLSREREIQKTREIKEDFSCRIHDISERLKAVSAKLKDKSPDVEHAKEEAKSVVEELDSCGRSLSDLESAVQDFGRRNPLLAKQLSDNISKLSETHRQTSRLADCRHNWIKKAVCYLDEYNEMLDFIVRWSEKSRSLERANIIWNSSVHLQEQIRMYQSVLRESRELHGDVESMAEKVELLSEVLQVEALSQQVCDLSRLSEELQQSMRGRLESLQDADK
;
A
#
# COMPACT_ATOMS: atom_id res chain seq x y z
N VAL A 1 7.57 -43.16 -12.15
CA VAL A 1 7.20 -44.16 -13.18
C VAL A 1 8.43 -44.89 -13.67
N VAL A 2 9.43 -44.18 -14.23
CA VAL A 2 10.69 -44.77 -14.72
C VAL A 2 11.48 -45.54 -13.65
N HIS A 3 11.64 -45.01 -12.43
CA HIS A 3 12.34 -45.74 -11.36
C HIS A 3 11.66 -47.08 -11.02
N GLY A 4 10.33 -47.12 -10.97
CA GLY A 4 9.57 -48.35 -10.72
C GLY A 4 9.72 -49.41 -11.84
N GLU A 5 9.86 -48.97 -13.09
CA GLU A 5 10.14 -49.86 -14.22
C GLU A 5 11.56 -50.45 -14.13
N VAL A 6 12.56 -49.63 -13.79
CA VAL A 6 13.96 -50.08 -13.60
C VAL A 6 14.04 -51.11 -12.47
N MET A 7 13.37 -50.86 -11.34
CA MET A 7 13.29 -51.82 -10.23
C MET A 7 12.64 -53.15 -10.65
N SER A 8 11.59 -53.10 -11.46
CA SER A 8 10.91 -54.29 -11.99
C SER A 8 11.82 -55.10 -12.93
N PHE A 9 12.57 -54.44 -13.82
CA PHE A 9 13.52 -55.09 -14.71
C PHE A 9 14.68 -55.72 -13.95
N ARG A 10 15.22 -55.02 -12.94
CA ARG A 10 16.27 -55.55 -12.07
C ARG A 10 15.82 -56.83 -11.37
N HIS A 11 14.64 -56.81 -10.76
CA HIS A 11 14.05 -57.99 -10.12
C HIS A 11 13.84 -59.15 -11.13
N SER A 12 13.44 -58.83 -12.36
CA SER A 12 13.27 -59.83 -13.42
C SER A 12 14.60 -60.47 -13.84
N VAL A 13 15.68 -59.70 -13.88
CA VAL A 13 17.04 -60.20 -14.21
C VAL A 13 17.62 -61.02 -13.06
N GLU A 14 17.44 -60.58 -11.81
CA GLU A 14 17.81 -61.37 -10.61
C GLU A 14 17.11 -62.74 -10.64
N LYS A 15 15.79 -62.76 -10.87
CA LYS A 15 15.02 -64.00 -10.99
C LYS A 15 15.46 -64.87 -12.17
N LEU A 16 15.80 -64.26 -13.32
CA LEU A 16 16.31 -64.98 -14.47
C LEU A 16 17.68 -65.62 -14.17
N ALA A 17 18.55 -64.91 -13.47
CA ALA A 17 19.85 -65.43 -13.06
C ALA A 17 19.70 -66.63 -12.11
N GLU A 18 18.82 -66.53 -11.11
CA GLU A 18 18.48 -67.64 -10.21
C GLU A 18 17.92 -68.85 -10.98
N GLN A 19 17.02 -68.62 -11.93
CA GLN A 19 16.45 -69.68 -12.77
C GLN A 19 17.49 -70.38 -13.65
N GLN A 20 18.40 -69.63 -14.28
CA GLN A 20 19.50 -70.24 -15.06
C GLN A 20 20.44 -71.04 -14.13
N GLN A 21 20.80 -70.48 -12.96
CA GLN A 21 21.64 -71.18 -11.99
C GLN A 21 21.03 -72.52 -11.57
N SER A 22 19.74 -72.54 -11.20
CA SER A 22 19.02 -73.76 -10.82
C SER A 22 18.93 -74.76 -11.97
N LYS A 23 18.57 -74.29 -13.17
CA LYS A 23 18.41 -75.15 -14.35
C LYS A 23 19.69 -75.93 -14.68
N TYR A 24 20.85 -75.28 -14.65
CA TYR A 24 22.12 -75.96 -14.97
C TYR A 24 22.60 -76.85 -13.82
N LEU A 25 22.32 -76.48 -12.57
CA LEU A 25 22.54 -77.31 -11.40
C LEU A 25 21.74 -78.63 -11.48
N ASP A 26 20.46 -78.56 -11.85
CA ASP A 26 19.57 -79.73 -12.01
C ASP A 26 20.05 -80.69 -13.11
N LEU A 27 20.73 -80.16 -14.13
CA LEU A 27 21.34 -80.94 -15.21
C LEU A 27 22.70 -81.55 -14.82
N TYR A 28 23.19 -81.30 -13.59
CA TYR A 28 24.54 -81.66 -13.14
C TYR A 28 25.64 -81.11 -14.07
N THR A 29 25.43 -79.90 -14.60
CA THR A 29 26.40 -79.22 -15.48
C THR A 29 26.71 -77.82 -14.97
N ILE A 30 27.84 -77.27 -15.43
CA ILE A 30 28.24 -75.91 -15.09
C ILE A 30 27.50 -74.94 -16.01
N LEU A 31 27.01 -73.82 -15.45
CA LEU A 31 26.43 -72.72 -16.24
C LEU A 31 27.46 -72.21 -17.27
N PRO A 32 27.13 -72.14 -18.57
CA PRO A 32 28.03 -71.62 -19.58
C PRO A 32 28.50 -70.20 -19.25
N SER A 33 29.80 -69.96 -19.41
CA SER A 33 30.42 -68.67 -19.10
C SER A 33 29.78 -67.51 -19.85
N GLU A 34 29.39 -67.72 -21.11
CA GLU A 34 28.73 -66.71 -21.94
C GLU A 34 27.42 -66.22 -21.32
N ILE A 35 26.61 -67.14 -20.77
CA ILE A 35 25.32 -66.81 -20.14
C ILE A 35 25.56 -66.08 -18.82
N SER A 36 26.52 -66.56 -18.02
CA SER A 36 26.91 -65.91 -16.77
C SER A 36 27.43 -64.49 -17.01
N MET A 37 28.24 -64.31 -18.05
CA MET A 37 28.80 -63.01 -18.43
C MET A 37 27.69 -62.06 -18.87
N GLN A 38 26.78 -62.49 -19.75
CA GLN A 38 25.65 -61.68 -20.20
C GLN A 38 24.72 -61.27 -19.04
N LEU A 39 24.42 -62.18 -18.11
CA LEU A 39 23.60 -61.85 -16.93
C LEU A 39 24.30 -60.82 -16.03
N ALA A 40 25.61 -60.94 -15.85
CA ALA A 40 26.40 -59.98 -15.08
C ALA A 40 26.46 -58.61 -15.77
N GLU A 41 26.69 -58.57 -17.09
CA GLU A 41 26.69 -57.34 -17.89
C GLU A 41 25.35 -56.61 -17.84
N VAL A 42 24.24 -57.34 -18.02
CA VAL A 42 22.89 -56.76 -17.93
C VAL A 42 22.60 -56.25 -16.52
N SER A 43 22.99 -57.00 -15.49
CA SER A 43 22.82 -56.58 -14.09
C SER A 43 23.61 -55.31 -13.76
N LEU A 44 24.85 -55.21 -14.25
CA LEU A 44 25.69 -54.01 -14.10
C LEU A 44 25.10 -52.81 -14.85
N ALA A 45 24.65 -53.01 -16.08
CA ALA A 45 24.01 -51.96 -16.88
C ALA A 45 22.72 -51.46 -16.22
N LEU A 46 21.88 -52.35 -15.69
CA LEU A 46 20.67 -51.99 -14.95
C LEU A 46 20.99 -51.23 -13.66
N GLY A 47 22.03 -51.64 -12.92
CA GLY A 47 22.50 -50.91 -11.73
C GLY A 47 22.93 -49.48 -12.07
N ALA A 48 23.71 -49.30 -13.15
CA ALA A 48 24.13 -47.97 -13.60
C ALA A 48 22.95 -47.09 -14.04
N ILE A 49 21.94 -47.68 -14.70
CA ILE A 49 20.70 -46.98 -15.07
C ILE A 49 19.91 -46.59 -13.81
N GLU A 50 19.78 -47.49 -12.83
CA GLU A 50 19.10 -47.23 -11.56
C GLU A 50 19.72 -46.03 -10.84
N ASP A 51 21.06 -46.01 -10.72
CA ASP A 51 21.81 -44.90 -10.11
C ASP A 51 21.58 -43.57 -10.85
N GLN A 52 21.57 -43.61 -12.19
CA GLN A 52 21.32 -42.44 -13.02
C GLN A 52 19.89 -41.91 -12.84
N VAL A 53 18.90 -42.80 -12.78
CA VAL A 53 17.49 -42.44 -12.53
C VAL A 53 17.35 -41.82 -11.15
N LEU A 54 17.91 -42.43 -10.10
CA LEU A 54 17.88 -41.92 -8.73
C LEU A 54 18.58 -40.55 -8.61
N SER A 55 19.69 -40.34 -9.33
CA SER A 55 20.36 -39.03 -9.38
C SER A 55 19.46 -37.98 -10.03
N ARG A 56 18.84 -38.30 -11.18
CA ARG A 56 17.94 -37.38 -11.87
C ARG A 56 16.68 -37.06 -11.07
N GLU A 57 16.09 -38.03 -10.39
CA GLU A 57 14.92 -37.80 -9.54
C GLU A 57 15.25 -36.82 -8.40
N ARG A 58 16.42 -36.96 -7.77
CA ARG A 58 16.90 -35.99 -6.75
C ARG A 58 17.09 -34.58 -7.32
N GLU A 59 17.65 -34.45 -8.52
CA GLU A 59 17.80 -33.14 -9.18
C GLU A 59 16.47 -32.48 -9.54
N ILE A 60 15.51 -33.27 -10.05
CA ILE A 60 14.16 -32.80 -10.37
C ILE A 60 13.45 -32.32 -9.11
N GLN A 61 13.53 -33.11 -8.03
CA GLN A 61 12.90 -32.76 -6.76
C GLN A 61 13.49 -31.47 -6.18
N LYS A 62 14.82 -31.34 -6.17
CA LYS A 62 15.49 -30.11 -5.74
C LYS A 62 15.09 -28.89 -6.58
N THR A 63 14.97 -29.05 -7.89
CA THR A 63 14.54 -27.97 -8.80
C THR A 63 13.10 -27.56 -8.53
N ARG A 64 12.22 -28.53 -8.21
CA ARG A 64 10.83 -28.27 -7.84
C ARG A 64 10.72 -27.45 -6.55
N GLU A 65 11.45 -27.85 -5.50
CA GLU A 65 11.47 -27.16 -4.22
C GLU A 65 11.94 -25.70 -4.36
N ILE A 66 13.03 -25.48 -5.09
CA ILE A 66 13.54 -24.13 -5.37
C ILE A 66 12.51 -23.29 -6.14
N LYS A 67 11.84 -23.87 -7.14
CA LYS A 67 10.80 -23.18 -7.90
C LYS A 67 9.62 -22.78 -6.99
N GLU A 68 9.20 -23.68 -6.11
CA GLU A 68 8.11 -23.43 -5.18
C GLU A 68 8.45 -22.32 -4.18
N ASP A 69 9.67 -22.31 -3.64
CA ASP A 69 10.18 -21.19 -2.82
C ASP A 69 10.10 -19.85 -3.55
N PHE A 70 10.57 -19.79 -4.80
CA PHE A 70 10.47 -18.57 -5.60
C PHE A 70 9.01 -18.16 -5.84
N SER A 71 8.12 -19.10 -6.13
CA SER A 71 6.70 -18.81 -6.28
C SER A 71 6.07 -18.27 -5.00
N CYS A 72 6.42 -18.81 -3.83
CA CYS A 72 5.98 -18.30 -2.53
C CYS A 72 6.48 -16.87 -2.28
N ARG A 73 7.77 -16.59 -2.55
CA ARG A 73 8.36 -15.25 -2.39
C ARG A 73 7.74 -14.21 -3.33
N ILE A 74 7.48 -14.58 -4.60
CA ILE A 74 6.75 -13.73 -5.55
C ILE A 74 5.36 -13.39 -5.01
N HIS A 75 4.66 -14.39 -4.49
CA HIS A 75 3.32 -14.20 -3.96
C HIS A 75 3.32 -13.28 -2.71
N ASP A 76 4.22 -13.51 -1.76
CA ASP A 76 4.36 -12.68 -0.56
C ASP A 76 4.61 -11.20 -0.88
N ILE A 77 5.59 -10.91 -1.75
CA ILE A 77 5.88 -9.54 -2.19
C ILE A 77 4.64 -8.95 -2.90
N SER A 78 3.93 -9.75 -3.71
CA SER A 78 2.71 -9.29 -4.38
C SER A 78 1.61 -8.89 -3.39
N GLU A 79 1.36 -9.69 -2.35
CA GLU A 79 0.36 -9.37 -1.33
C GLU A 79 0.76 -8.14 -0.51
N ARG A 80 2.03 -8.01 -0.13
CA ARG A 80 2.55 -6.81 0.54
C ARG A 80 2.37 -5.56 -0.31
N LEU A 81 2.69 -5.61 -1.60
CA LEU A 81 2.48 -4.48 -2.52
C LEU A 81 1.00 -4.13 -2.69
N LYS A 82 0.10 -5.12 -2.73
CA LYS A 82 -1.35 -4.88 -2.75
C LYS A 82 -1.81 -4.19 -1.47
N ALA A 83 -1.34 -4.63 -0.30
CA ALA A 83 -1.67 -4.02 0.97
C ALA A 83 -1.19 -2.56 1.05
N VAL A 84 0.04 -2.29 0.61
CA VAL A 84 0.56 -0.91 0.51
C VAL A 84 -0.27 -0.06 -0.44
N SER A 85 -0.60 -0.60 -1.62
CA SER A 85 -1.43 0.09 -2.62
C SER A 85 -2.84 0.41 -2.10
N ALA A 86 -3.42 -0.47 -1.27
CA ALA A 86 -4.69 -0.20 -0.60
C ALA A 86 -4.55 0.94 0.42
N LYS A 87 -3.56 0.89 1.31
CA LYS A 87 -3.30 1.95 2.29
C LYS A 87 -3.10 3.33 1.65
N LEU A 88 -2.42 3.39 0.50
CA LEU A 88 -2.21 4.65 -0.23
C LEU A 88 -3.50 5.30 -0.76
N LYS A 89 -4.58 4.52 -0.93
CA LYS A 89 -5.89 5.00 -1.39
C LYS A 89 -6.78 5.48 -0.25
N ASP A 90 -6.53 5.04 0.97
CA ASP A 90 -7.34 5.40 2.13
C ASP A 90 -7.07 6.85 2.56
N LYS A 91 -8.09 7.51 3.10
CA LYS A 91 -7.97 8.87 3.63
C LYS A 91 -7.59 8.82 5.11
N SER A 92 -6.57 9.57 5.51
CA SER A 92 -6.09 9.60 6.89
C SER A 92 -6.93 10.58 7.72
N PRO A 93 -7.09 10.37 9.04
CA PRO A 93 -7.90 11.24 9.88
C PRO A 93 -7.32 12.65 10.01
N ASP A 94 -5.99 12.79 10.03
CA ASP A 94 -5.28 14.06 10.07
C ASP A 94 -3.90 13.95 9.41
N VAL A 95 -3.21 15.08 9.32
CA VAL A 95 -1.90 15.19 8.65
C VAL A 95 -0.79 14.44 9.39
N GLU A 96 -0.84 14.34 10.72
CA GLU A 96 0.19 13.63 11.48
C GLU A 96 0.08 12.12 11.25
N HIS A 97 -1.14 11.58 11.30
CA HIS A 97 -1.41 10.19 10.90
C HIS A 97 -1.02 9.96 9.42
N ALA A 98 -1.34 10.88 8.52
CA ALA A 98 -0.94 10.75 7.11
C ALA A 98 0.58 10.69 6.93
N LYS A 99 1.35 11.49 7.68
CA LYS A 99 2.82 11.47 7.66
C LYS A 99 3.38 10.16 8.21
N GLU A 100 2.82 9.65 9.31
CA GLU A 100 3.23 8.38 9.91
C GLU A 100 2.96 7.20 8.97
N GLU A 101 1.77 7.14 8.38
CA GLU A 101 1.40 6.14 7.38
C GLU A 101 2.31 6.23 6.15
N ALA A 102 2.59 7.44 5.64
CA ALA A 102 3.49 7.64 4.50
C ALA A 102 4.89 7.12 4.80
N LYS A 103 5.42 7.36 6.01
CA LYS A 103 6.72 6.84 6.43
C LYS A 103 6.72 5.30 6.46
N SER A 104 5.70 4.70 7.05
CA SER A 104 5.54 3.24 7.07
C SER A 104 5.44 2.65 5.66
N VAL A 105 4.71 3.30 4.75
CA VAL A 105 4.59 2.88 3.35
C VAL A 105 5.95 2.91 2.64
N VAL A 106 6.76 3.95 2.84
CA VAL A 106 8.11 4.04 2.25
C VAL A 106 8.99 2.89 2.77
N GLU A 107 8.98 2.63 4.07
CA GLU A 107 9.75 1.53 4.67
C GLU A 107 9.35 0.15 4.11
N GLU A 108 8.04 -0.09 3.96
CA GLU A 108 7.50 -1.31 3.35
C GLU A 108 7.88 -1.44 1.87
N LEU A 109 7.80 -0.35 1.10
CA LEU A 109 8.20 -0.33 -0.31
C LEU A 109 9.69 -0.59 -0.49
N ASP A 110 10.53 0.01 0.34
CA ASP A 110 11.98 -0.23 0.34
C ASP A 110 12.29 -1.69 0.71
N SER A 111 11.57 -2.25 1.69
CA SER A 111 11.69 -3.67 2.04
C SER A 111 11.28 -4.58 0.87
N CYS A 112 10.15 -4.30 0.22
CA CYS A 112 9.71 -5.04 -0.97
C CYS A 112 10.75 -4.93 -2.10
N GLY A 113 11.32 -3.74 -2.30
CA GLY A 113 12.34 -3.49 -3.31
C GLY A 113 13.60 -4.31 -3.08
N ARG A 114 14.11 -4.37 -1.83
CA ARG A 114 15.24 -5.23 -1.47
C ARG A 114 14.94 -6.72 -1.70
N SER A 115 13.81 -7.20 -1.18
CA SER A 115 13.39 -8.60 -1.37
C SER A 115 13.24 -8.98 -2.84
N LEU A 116 12.81 -8.04 -3.68
CA LEU A 116 12.67 -8.21 -5.12
C LEU A 116 14.03 -8.30 -5.82
N SER A 117 14.98 -7.41 -5.49
CA SER A 117 16.35 -7.49 -6.02
C SER A 117 17.06 -8.79 -5.60
N ASP A 118 16.88 -9.23 -4.35
CA ASP A 118 17.43 -10.50 -3.88
C ASP A 118 16.82 -11.69 -4.63
N LEU A 119 15.51 -11.63 -4.93
CA LEU A 119 14.81 -12.65 -5.71
C LEU A 119 15.26 -12.66 -7.18
N GLU A 120 15.44 -11.49 -7.80
CA GLU A 120 15.99 -11.34 -9.16
C GLU A 120 17.36 -12.00 -9.28
N SER A 121 18.27 -11.73 -8.33
CA SER A 121 19.59 -12.34 -8.29
C SER A 121 19.53 -13.86 -8.10
N ALA A 122 18.69 -14.35 -7.19
CA ALA A 122 18.53 -15.78 -6.94
C ALA A 122 17.96 -16.52 -8.18
N VAL A 123 17.00 -15.92 -8.87
CA VAL A 123 16.43 -16.49 -10.11
C VAL A 123 17.45 -16.46 -11.26
N GLN A 124 18.29 -15.43 -11.35
CA GLN A 124 19.37 -15.37 -12.33
C GLN A 124 20.37 -16.53 -12.14
N ASP A 125 20.79 -16.78 -10.90
CA ASP A 125 21.72 -17.87 -10.60
C ASP A 125 21.08 -19.25 -10.81
N PHE A 126 19.81 -19.41 -10.45
CA PHE A 126 19.03 -20.60 -10.76
C PHE A 126 18.92 -20.85 -12.28
N GLY A 127 18.77 -19.78 -13.06
CA GLY A 127 18.67 -19.82 -14.52
C GLY A 127 19.89 -20.36 -15.25
N ARG A 128 21.07 -20.33 -14.62
CA ARG A 128 22.29 -20.96 -15.17
C ARG A 128 22.12 -22.47 -15.39
N ARG A 129 21.31 -23.13 -14.55
CA ARG A 129 21.02 -24.58 -14.65
C ARG A 129 19.62 -24.87 -15.19
N ASN A 130 18.68 -23.93 -15.03
CA ASN A 130 17.27 -24.11 -15.38
C ASN A 130 16.72 -22.95 -16.23
N PRO A 131 17.16 -22.79 -17.48
CA PRO A 131 16.89 -21.58 -18.27
C PRO A 131 15.39 -21.35 -18.58
N LEU A 132 14.63 -22.41 -18.83
CA LEU A 132 13.19 -22.30 -19.14
C LEU A 132 12.37 -21.86 -17.92
N LEU A 133 12.65 -22.43 -16.75
CA LEU A 133 11.97 -22.09 -15.51
C LEU A 133 12.35 -20.69 -15.04
N ALA A 134 13.63 -20.33 -15.14
CA ALA A 134 14.09 -18.99 -14.81
C ALA A 134 13.43 -17.94 -15.70
N LYS A 135 13.24 -18.19 -17.00
CA LYS A 135 12.50 -17.28 -17.88
C LYS A 135 11.08 -17.02 -17.37
N GLN A 136 10.34 -18.08 -17.01
CA GLN A 136 8.98 -17.94 -16.47
C GLN A 136 8.95 -17.13 -15.16
N LEU A 137 9.93 -17.36 -14.28
CA LEU A 137 10.05 -16.62 -13.02
C LEU A 137 10.43 -15.16 -13.26
N SER A 138 11.38 -14.88 -14.16
CA SER A 138 11.77 -13.53 -14.56
C SER A 138 10.62 -12.74 -15.17
N ASP A 139 9.75 -13.38 -15.95
CA ASP A 139 8.55 -12.72 -16.50
C ASP A 139 7.57 -12.29 -15.38
N ASN A 140 7.39 -13.14 -14.36
CA ASN A 140 6.56 -12.81 -13.20
C ASN A 140 7.20 -11.72 -12.34
N ILE A 141 8.50 -11.80 -12.11
CA ILE A 141 9.26 -10.79 -11.36
C ILE A 141 9.21 -9.46 -12.08
N SER A 142 9.34 -9.41 -13.41
CA SER A 142 9.26 -8.17 -14.18
C SER A 142 7.91 -7.46 -14.00
N LYS A 143 6.80 -8.22 -13.97
CA LYS A 143 5.46 -7.67 -13.67
C LYS A 143 5.39 -7.14 -12.23
N LEU A 144 6.02 -7.84 -11.30
CA LEU A 144 6.08 -7.46 -9.90
C LEU A 144 6.92 -6.18 -9.70
N SER A 145 8.05 -6.05 -10.39
CA SER A 145 8.91 -4.85 -10.41
C SER A 145 8.19 -3.65 -11.02
N GLU A 146 7.40 -3.86 -12.06
CA GLU A 146 6.53 -2.81 -12.62
C GLU A 146 5.46 -2.36 -11.61
N THR A 147 4.85 -3.33 -10.91
CA THR A 147 3.87 -3.04 -9.85
C THR A 147 4.49 -2.26 -8.71
N HIS A 148 5.66 -2.70 -8.20
CA HIS A 148 6.44 -1.99 -7.18
C HIS A 148 6.72 -0.55 -7.61
N ARG A 149 7.23 -0.35 -8.83
CA ARG A 149 7.52 0.97 -9.38
C ARG A 149 6.27 1.84 -9.46
N GLN A 150 5.13 1.29 -9.86
CA GLN A 150 3.87 2.02 -9.90
C GLN A 150 3.42 2.43 -8.48
N THR A 151 3.50 1.52 -7.52
CA THR A 151 3.13 1.80 -6.12
C THR A 151 4.06 2.84 -5.49
N SER A 152 5.37 2.81 -5.78
CA SER A 152 6.32 3.83 -5.33
C SER A 152 5.98 5.22 -5.86
N ARG A 153 5.59 5.33 -7.14
CA ARG A 153 5.13 6.62 -7.69
C ARG A 153 3.86 7.12 -7.00
N LEU A 154 2.94 6.24 -6.61
CA LEU A 154 1.75 6.62 -5.85
C LEU A 154 2.13 7.12 -4.45
N ALA A 155 3.12 6.50 -3.80
CA ALA A 155 3.64 6.96 -2.52
C ALA A 155 4.29 8.36 -2.63
N ASP A 156 5.07 8.61 -3.70
CA ASP A 156 5.63 9.93 -3.98
C ASP A 156 4.54 11.00 -4.19
N CYS A 157 3.51 10.67 -4.97
CA CYS A 157 2.35 11.54 -5.17
C CYS A 157 1.65 11.85 -3.83
N ARG A 158 1.42 10.82 -3.00
CA ARG A 158 0.81 10.99 -1.68
C ARG A 158 1.65 11.87 -0.76
N HIS A 159 2.97 11.67 -0.73
CA HIS A 159 3.89 12.52 0.04
C HIS A 159 3.81 13.99 -0.37
N ASN A 160 3.75 14.26 -1.68
CA ASN A 160 3.60 15.63 -2.19
C ASN A 160 2.26 16.24 -1.81
N TRP A 161 1.18 15.47 -1.82
CA TRP A 161 -0.12 15.92 -1.34
C TRP A 161 -0.12 16.21 0.16
N ILE A 162 0.50 15.36 0.98
CA ILE A 162 0.61 15.59 2.43
C ILE A 162 1.36 16.91 2.71
N LYS A 163 2.43 17.22 1.98
CA LYS A 163 3.12 18.51 2.10
C LYS A 163 2.21 19.70 1.78
N LYS A 164 1.40 19.59 0.72
CA LYS A 164 0.42 20.63 0.37
C LYS A 164 -0.68 20.74 1.43
N ALA A 165 -1.14 19.62 1.97
CA ALA A 165 -2.16 19.57 3.00
C ALA A 165 -1.74 20.31 4.27
N VAL A 166 -0.45 20.26 4.65
CA VAL A 166 0.10 21.10 5.74
C VAL A 166 -0.15 22.57 5.45
N CYS A 167 0.27 23.06 4.27
CA CYS A 167 0.08 24.47 3.90
C CYS A 167 -1.40 24.87 3.84
N TYR A 168 -2.26 24.00 3.27
CA TYR A 168 -3.70 24.28 3.19
C TYR A 168 -4.36 24.31 4.57
N LEU A 169 -3.92 23.48 5.52
CA LEU A 169 -4.39 23.57 6.90
C LEU A 169 -3.91 24.84 7.60
N ASP A 170 -2.68 25.28 7.36
CA ASP A 170 -2.19 26.54 7.93
C ASP A 170 -3.05 27.72 7.43
N GLU A 171 -3.28 27.81 6.11
CA GLU A 171 -4.15 28.82 5.50
C GLU A 171 -5.60 28.73 6.01
N TYR A 172 -6.14 27.51 6.13
CA TYR A 172 -7.46 27.28 6.71
C TYR A 172 -7.56 27.80 8.15
N ASN A 173 -6.53 27.53 8.97
CA ASN A 173 -6.50 27.94 10.36
C ASN A 173 -6.33 29.45 10.53
N GLU A 174 -5.61 30.13 9.62
CA GLU A 174 -5.52 31.60 9.62
C GLU A 174 -6.90 32.24 9.37
N MET A 175 -7.65 31.74 8.39
CA MET A 175 -9.02 32.19 8.11
C MET A 175 -9.97 31.87 9.27
N LEU A 176 -9.86 30.66 9.83
CA LEU A 176 -10.63 30.24 11.01
C LEU A 176 -10.41 31.19 12.19
N ASP A 177 -9.15 31.51 12.51
CA ASP A 177 -8.79 32.41 13.60
C ASP A 177 -9.37 33.82 13.39
N PHE A 178 -9.31 34.35 12.17
CA PHE A 178 -9.93 35.62 11.85
C PHE A 178 -11.45 35.60 12.07
N ILE A 179 -12.16 34.62 11.52
CA ILE A 179 -13.62 34.51 11.63
C ILE A 179 -14.05 34.33 13.09
N VAL A 180 -13.32 33.51 13.86
CA VAL A 180 -13.60 33.30 15.29
C VAL A 180 -13.40 34.59 16.08
N ARG A 181 -12.26 35.29 15.90
CA ARG A 181 -11.99 36.58 16.55
C ARG A 181 -13.04 37.63 16.21
N TRP A 182 -13.42 37.74 14.94
CA TRP A 182 -14.49 38.64 14.53
C TRP A 182 -15.82 38.26 15.21
N SER A 183 -16.17 36.97 15.22
CA SER A 183 -17.42 36.48 15.84
C SER A 183 -17.48 36.78 17.34
N GLU A 184 -16.37 36.65 18.06
CA GLU A 184 -16.26 37.00 19.47
C GLU A 184 -16.43 38.50 19.71
N LYS A 185 -15.79 39.34 18.88
CA LYS A 185 -15.92 40.80 18.92
C LYS A 185 -17.37 41.24 18.66
N SER A 186 -18.03 40.64 17.67
CA SER A 186 -19.44 40.86 17.34
C SER A 186 -20.35 40.51 18.52
N ARG A 187 -20.20 39.32 19.10
CA ARG A 187 -20.96 38.90 20.28
C ARG A 187 -20.71 39.79 21.50
N SER A 188 -19.49 40.25 21.70
CA SER A 188 -19.16 41.18 22.79
C SER A 188 -19.92 42.50 22.63
N LEU A 189 -20.02 43.04 21.41
CA LEU A 189 -20.79 44.25 21.15
C LEU A 189 -22.29 44.04 21.34
N GLU A 190 -22.85 42.92 20.89
CA GLU A 190 -24.27 42.60 21.11
C GLU A 190 -24.65 42.51 22.60
N ARG A 191 -23.75 41.97 23.42
CA ARG A 191 -23.93 41.85 24.88
C ARG A 191 -23.73 43.18 25.61
N ALA A 192 -23.00 44.12 25.03
CA ALA A 192 -22.75 45.42 25.66
C ALA A 192 -24.06 46.23 25.77
N ASN A 193 -24.26 46.88 26.91
CA ASN A 193 -25.41 47.75 27.13
C ASN A 193 -25.33 49.01 26.26
N ILE A 194 -26.47 49.49 25.78
CA ILE A 194 -26.57 50.74 25.01
C ILE A 194 -26.92 51.91 25.92
N ILE A 195 -26.20 53.02 25.77
CA ILE A 195 -26.47 54.27 26.47
C ILE A 195 -27.27 55.18 25.53
N TRP A 196 -28.60 55.12 25.63
CA TRP A 196 -29.51 55.80 24.70
C TRP A 196 -29.69 57.31 24.96
N ASN A 197 -29.27 57.82 26.11
CA ASN A 197 -29.58 59.17 26.57
C ASN A 197 -28.46 60.20 26.32
N SER A 198 -27.42 59.85 25.57
CA SER A 198 -26.29 60.73 25.26
C SER A 198 -25.91 60.59 23.79
N SER A 199 -26.01 61.68 23.03
CA SER A 199 -25.64 61.68 21.60
C SER A 199 -24.16 61.33 21.39
N VAL A 200 -23.27 61.77 22.27
CA VAL A 200 -21.83 61.40 22.17
C VAL A 200 -21.66 59.88 22.30
N HIS A 201 -22.34 59.26 23.26
CA HIS A 201 -22.27 57.81 23.44
C HIS A 201 -22.94 57.06 22.27
N LEU A 202 -24.09 57.52 21.77
CA LEU A 202 -24.73 56.95 20.59
C LEU A 202 -23.79 57.00 19.37
N GLN A 203 -23.14 58.13 19.11
CA GLN A 203 -22.19 58.28 18.01
C GLN A 203 -20.95 57.38 18.16
N GLU A 204 -20.41 57.24 19.38
CA GLU A 204 -19.32 56.31 19.67
C GLU A 204 -19.73 54.86 19.40
N GLN A 205 -20.90 54.46 19.87
CA GLN A 205 -21.42 53.10 19.66
C GLN A 205 -21.70 52.82 18.18
N ILE A 206 -22.31 53.75 17.45
CA ILE A 206 -22.49 53.67 15.99
C ILE A 206 -21.15 53.42 15.29
N ARG A 207 -20.10 54.17 15.65
CA ARG A 207 -18.75 53.98 15.08
C ARG A 207 -18.18 52.60 15.36
N MET A 208 -18.39 52.06 16.58
CA MET A 208 -17.93 50.71 16.93
C MET A 208 -18.61 49.64 16.06
N TYR A 209 -19.94 49.67 15.93
CA TYR A 209 -20.69 48.74 15.08
C TYR A 209 -20.28 48.85 13.62
N GLN A 210 -20.12 50.07 13.10
CA GLN A 210 -19.64 50.31 11.73
C GLN A 210 -18.22 49.77 11.48
N SER A 211 -17.32 49.86 12.47
CA SER A 211 -15.97 49.31 12.37
C SER A 211 -16.01 47.79 12.23
N VAL A 212 -16.77 47.10 13.10
CA VAL A 212 -16.85 45.63 13.09
C VAL A 212 -17.56 45.10 11.84
N LEU A 213 -18.61 45.78 11.38
CA LEU A 213 -19.26 45.44 10.11
C LEU A 213 -18.35 45.67 8.91
N ARG A 214 -17.43 46.63 8.95
CA ARG A 214 -16.44 46.84 7.89
C ARG A 214 -15.43 45.71 7.82
N GLU A 215 -14.92 45.25 8.97
CA GLU A 215 -14.04 44.07 9.08
C GLU A 215 -14.73 42.82 8.52
N SER A 216 -16.06 42.72 8.67
CA SER A 216 -16.84 41.55 8.21
C SER A 216 -16.92 41.37 6.69
N ARG A 217 -16.43 42.33 5.89
CA ARG A 217 -16.54 42.30 4.42
C ARG A 217 -15.75 41.15 3.77
N GLU A 218 -14.70 40.69 4.44
CA GLU A 218 -13.80 39.64 3.95
C GLU A 218 -14.30 38.23 4.34
N LEU A 219 -15.19 38.12 5.34
CA LEU A 219 -15.65 36.83 5.89
C LEU A 219 -16.22 35.87 4.86
N HIS A 220 -17.02 36.37 3.91
CA HIS A 220 -17.62 35.50 2.91
C HIS A 220 -16.54 34.88 2.00
N GLY A 221 -15.58 35.69 1.57
CA GLY A 221 -14.45 35.21 0.77
C GLY A 221 -13.56 34.25 1.56
N ASP A 222 -13.35 34.50 2.86
CA ASP A 222 -12.60 33.58 3.72
C ASP A 222 -13.34 32.24 3.89
N VAL A 223 -14.65 32.26 4.12
CA VAL A 223 -15.47 31.03 4.23
C VAL A 223 -15.48 30.25 2.92
N GLU A 224 -15.59 30.92 1.77
CA GLU A 224 -15.49 30.30 0.44
C GLU A 224 -14.09 29.69 0.23
N SER A 225 -13.03 30.43 0.55
CA SER A 225 -11.67 29.92 0.41
C SER A 225 -11.39 28.75 1.37
N MET A 226 -11.93 28.79 2.60
CA MET A 226 -11.89 27.65 3.52
C MET A 226 -12.57 26.42 2.93
N ALA A 227 -13.74 26.55 2.29
CA ALA A 227 -14.39 25.45 1.59
C ALA A 227 -13.50 24.89 0.47
N GLU A 228 -12.83 25.73 -0.32
CA GLU A 228 -11.87 25.28 -1.33
C GLU A 228 -10.71 24.49 -0.72
N LYS A 229 -10.16 24.93 0.44
CA LYS A 229 -9.11 24.19 1.15
C LYS A 229 -9.62 22.83 1.62
N VAL A 230 -10.84 22.76 2.13
CA VAL A 230 -11.46 21.50 2.57
C VAL A 230 -11.57 20.50 1.41
N GLU A 231 -11.97 20.95 0.22
CA GLU A 231 -12.00 20.09 -0.97
C GLU A 231 -10.60 19.59 -1.35
N LEU A 232 -9.59 20.47 -1.33
CA LEU A 232 -8.19 20.09 -1.62
C LEU A 232 -7.62 19.12 -0.57
N LEU A 233 -7.95 19.29 0.70
CA LEU A 233 -7.54 18.41 1.79
C LEU A 233 -8.16 17.01 1.65
N SER A 234 -9.33 16.90 1.01
CA SER A 234 -10.05 15.65 0.83
C SER A 234 -9.29 14.61 -0.02
N GLU A 235 -8.28 15.03 -0.78
CA GLU A 235 -7.40 14.13 -1.54
C GLU A 235 -6.61 13.17 -0.65
N VAL A 236 -6.28 13.57 0.58
CA VAL A 236 -5.50 12.75 1.52
C VAL A 236 -6.12 12.60 2.90
N LEU A 237 -7.01 13.51 3.30
CA LEU A 237 -7.61 13.53 4.64
C LEU A 237 -9.10 13.23 4.62
N GLN A 238 -9.60 12.73 5.74
CA GLN A 238 -11.02 12.76 6.10
C GLN A 238 -11.36 14.20 6.50
N VAL A 239 -12.35 14.80 5.85
CA VAL A 239 -12.61 16.25 5.93
C VAL A 239 -14.00 16.59 6.44
N GLU A 240 -14.80 15.60 6.82
CA GLU A 240 -16.21 15.76 7.19
C GLU A 240 -16.38 16.76 8.34
N ALA A 241 -15.50 16.72 9.34
CA ALA A 241 -15.50 17.67 10.45
C ALA A 241 -15.15 19.10 10.01
N LEU A 242 -14.20 19.25 9.08
CA LEU A 242 -13.80 20.56 8.54
C LEU A 242 -14.90 21.15 7.65
N SER A 243 -15.53 20.33 6.80
CA SER A 243 -16.69 20.73 5.99
C SER A 243 -17.82 21.23 6.88
N GLN A 244 -18.14 20.50 7.95
CA GLN A 244 -19.17 20.89 8.90
C GLN A 244 -18.80 22.22 9.61
N GLN A 245 -17.55 22.38 10.01
CA GLN A 245 -17.06 23.62 10.63
C GLN A 245 -17.24 24.83 9.68
N VAL A 246 -16.93 24.69 8.39
CA VAL A 246 -17.16 25.75 7.40
C VAL A 246 -18.65 26.10 7.28
N CYS A 247 -19.53 25.11 7.24
CA CYS A 247 -20.98 25.35 7.20
C CYS A 247 -21.48 26.10 8.46
N ASP A 248 -20.99 25.71 9.64
CA ASP A 248 -21.38 26.34 10.90
C ASP A 248 -20.87 27.77 11.02
N LEU A 249 -19.62 28.02 10.60
CA LEU A 249 -19.05 29.37 10.56
C LEU A 249 -19.78 30.27 9.56
N SER A 250 -20.13 29.75 8.39
CA SER A 250 -20.91 30.49 7.38
C SER A 250 -22.22 30.99 7.98
N ARG A 251 -23.05 30.08 8.52
CA ARG A 251 -24.32 30.41 9.16
C ARG A 251 -24.15 31.39 10.31
N LEU A 252 -23.22 31.12 11.23
CA LEU A 252 -22.97 31.96 12.39
C LEU A 252 -22.57 33.39 11.98
N SER A 253 -21.71 33.51 10.96
CA SER A 253 -21.24 34.81 10.49
C SER A 253 -22.37 35.64 9.88
N GLU A 254 -23.26 35.01 9.12
CA GLU A 254 -24.43 35.65 8.53
C GLU A 254 -25.41 36.13 9.62
N GLU A 255 -25.71 35.27 10.60
CA GLU A 255 -26.60 35.60 11.72
C GLU A 255 -26.09 36.81 12.52
N LEU A 256 -24.79 36.82 12.86
CA LEU A 256 -24.15 37.93 13.56
C LEU A 256 -24.16 39.21 12.70
N GLN A 257 -23.85 39.13 11.41
CA GLN A 257 -23.90 40.30 10.52
C GLN A 257 -25.31 40.88 10.41
N GLN A 258 -26.35 40.05 10.37
CA GLN A 258 -27.74 40.51 10.32
C GLN A 258 -28.16 41.18 11.64
N SER A 259 -27.88 40.54 12.77
CA SER A 259 -28.16 41.09 14.10
C SER A 259 -27.45 42.43 14.34
N MET A 260 -26.16 42.51 14.00
CA MET A 260 -25.39 43.75 14.11
C MET A 260 -25.92 44.86 13.21
N ARG A 261 -26.37 44.54 11.99
CA ARG A 261 -27.01 45.52 11.08
C ARG A 261 -28.30 46.08 11.68
N GLY A 262 -29.20 45.22 12.15
CA GLY A 262 -30.45 45.68 12.78
C GLY A 262 -30.22 46.53 14.02
N ARG A 263 -29.21 46.20 14.83
CA ARG A 263 -28.83 47.00 16.01
C ARG A 263 -28.19 48.34 15.62
N LEU A 264 -27.37 48.36 14.58
CA LEU A 264 -26.80 49.60 14.04
C LEU A 264 -27.91 50.54 13.51
N GLU A 265 -28.88 50.01 12.77
CA GLU A 265 -30.04 50.78 12.27
C GLU A 265 -30.80 51.42 13.44
N SER A 266 -31.07 50.64 14.50
CA SER A 266 -31.73 51.14 15.71
C SER A 266 -30.95 52.26 16.40
N LEU A 267 -29.62 52.16 16.47
CA LEU A 267 -28.77 53.21 17.03
C LEU A 267 -28.79 54.48 16.16
N GLN A 268 -28.73 54.33 14.84
CA GLN A 268 -28.77 55.44 13.90
C GLN A 268 -30.12 56.16 13.92
N ASP A 269 -31.21 55.45 14.14
CA ASP A 269 -32.53 56.06 14.30
C ASP A 269 -32.68 56.84 15.61
N ALA A 270 -31.98 56.43 16.68
CA ALA A 270 -32.00 57.15 17.96
C ALA A 270 -31.08 58.39 18.01
N ASP A 271 -30.09 58.49 17.11
CA ASP A 271 -29.22 59.68 16.98
C ASP A 271 -29.80 60.75 16.01
N LYS A 272 -30.93 60.46 15.35
CA LYS A 272 -31.69 61.42 14.51
C LYS A 272 -32.55 62.35 15.36
#